data_AF-A0A4Q2YNP8-F1
#
_entry.id   AF-A0A4Q2YNP8-F1
#
_cell.length_a   1.000
_cell.length_b   1.000
_cell.length_c   1.000
_cell.angle_alpha   90.00
_cell.angle_beta   90.00
_cell.angle_gamma   90.00
#
_symmetry.space_group_name_H-M   'P 1'
#
loop_
_entity.id
_entity.type
_entity.pdbx_description
1 polymer ?
#
loop_
_entity_poly.entity_id
_entity_poly.type
_entity_poly.pdbx_seq_one_letter_code
_entity_poly.pdbx_strand_id
1 'polypeptide(L)'
;MPATLPARTIASLDDGWSFHQGEAAGAERPDYDASGWQTVDVPHDWSIAGDFSKDAPTTGSGGWLPSGVAWYRKEVKLPAGSKGQRVWVEFDGVMA
;
A
#
# COMPACT_ATOMS: atom_id res chain seq x y z
N MET A 1 41.11 11.50 -8.74
CA MET A 1 40.44 11.03 -7.50
C MET A 1 39.21 10.25 -7.92
N PRO A 2 38.93 9.06 -7.37
CA PRO A 2 37.71 8.34 -7.74
C PRO A 2 36.51 9.08 -7.13
N ALA A 3 35.48 9.32 -7.94
CA ALA A 3 34.24 9.92 -7.47
C ALA A 3 33.50 8.89 -6.59
N THR A 4 33.22 9.25 -5.34
CA THR A 4 32.32 8.48 -4.48
C THR A 4 30.92 8.55 -5.08
N LEU A 5 30.37 7.40 -5.48
CA LEU A 5 28.97 7.34 -5.92
C LEU A 5 28.08 7.75 -4.73
N PRO A 6 27.03 8.57 -4.94
CA PRO A 6 26.11 8.90 -3.87
C PRO A 6 25.51 7.62 -3.29
N ALA A 7 25.53 7.50 -1.96
CA ALA A 7 24.97 6.35 -1.25
C ALA A 7 23.46 6.26 -1.50
N ARG A 8 22.95 5.04 -1.74
CA ARG A 8 21.50 4.78 -1.82
C ARG A 8 20.84 5.22 -0.52
N THR A 9 19.83 6.08 -0.62
CA THR A 9 18.94 6.40 0.51
C THR A 9 17.76 5.44 0.50
N ILE A 10 17.46 4.87 1.66
CA ILE A 10 16.29 4.01 1.88
C ILE A 10 15.45 4.69 2.96
N ALA A 11 14.16 4.87 2.68
CA ALA A 11 13.18 5.36 3.63
C ALA A 11 12.05 4.33 3.70
N SER A 12 11.62 4.00 4.93
CA SER A 12 10.42 3.19 5.12
C SER A 12 9.21 3.97 4.62
N LEU A 13 8.30 3.24 3.97
CA LEU A 13 7.00 3.74 3.58
C LEU A 13 5.90 3.06 4.41
N ASP A 14 6.21 2.47 5.56
CA ASP A 14 5.29 1.58 6.26
C ASP A 14 4.10 2.34 6.87
N ASP A 15 4.33 3.54 7.38
CA ASP A 15 3.31 4.25 8.14
C ASP A 15 2.37 5.07 7.24
N GLY A 16 1.15 5.37 7.71
CA GLY A 16 0.29 6.44 7.23
C GLY A 16 -0.19 6.28 5.79
N TRP A 17 -0.64 5.09 5.43
CA TRP A 17 -1.37 4.80 4.18
C TRP A 17 -2.84 5.14 4.34
N SER A 18 -3.47 5.57 3.25
CA SER A 18 -4.93 5.65 3.14
C SER A 18 -5.46 4.32 2.57
N PHE A 19 -6.37 3.69 3.28
CA PHE A 19 -6.96 2.39 2.96
C PHE A 19 -8.47 2.49 2.72
N HIS A 20 -8.94 1.82 1.66
CA HIS A 20 -10.35 1.64 1.36
C HIS A 20 -10.64 0.21 0.95
N GLN A 21 -11.54 -0.46 1.66
CA GLN A 21 -12.06 -1.76 1.27
C GLN A 21 -13.21 -1.59 0.28
N GLY A 22 -13.05 -2.13 -0.92
CA GLY A 22 -14.01 -2.01 -2.02
C GLY A 22 -13.45 -1.32 -3.25
N GLU A 23 -14.29 -1.22 -4.28
CA GLU A 23 -13.96 -0.52 -5.53
C GLU A 23 -13.88 0.99 -5.31
N ALA A 24 -12.80 1.62 -5.80
CA ALA A 24 -12.63 3.06 -5.79
C ALA A 24 -12.26 3.57 -7.18
N ALA A 25 -13.27 3.78 -8.03
CA ALA A 25 -13.06 4.24 -9.40
C ALA A 25 -12.34 5.59 -9.44
N GLY A 26 -11.18 5.64 -10.10
CA GLY A 26 -10.38 6.85 -10.20
C GLY A 26 -9.38 7.07 -9.06
N ALA A 27 -9.27 6.13 -8.13
CA ALA A 27 -8.31 6.19 -7.03
C ALA A 27 -6.85 5.94 -7.47
N GLU A 28 -6.56 5.86 -8.77
CA GLU A 28 -5.22 5.99 -9.33
C GLU A 28 -4.81 7.45 -9.56
N ARG A 29 -5.77 8.38 -9.60
CA ARG A 29 -5.48 9.78 -9.93
C ARG A 29 -4.79 10.49 -8.76
N PRO A 30 -3.79 11.36 -9.03
CA PRO A 30 -3.10 12.11 -7.99
C PRO A 30 -4.01 13.07 -7.20
N ASP A 31 -5.06 13.58 -7.82
CA ASP A 31 -5.99 14.58 -7.26
C ASP A 31 -7.24 13.96 -6.63
N TYR A 32 -7.35 12.63 -6.58
CA TYR A 32 -8.47 11.95 -5.93
C TYR A 32 -8.48 12.22 -4.43
N ASP A 33 -9.64 12.65 -3.92
CA ASP A 33 -9.85 12.90 -2.51
C ASP A 33 -10.04 11.60 -1.72
N ALA A 34 -9.00 11.24 -0.96
CA ALA A 34 -8.99 10.09 -0.07
C ALA A 34 -9.16 10.48 1.42
N SER A 35 -9.59 11.71 1.74
CA SER A 35 -9.66 12.17 3.14
C SER A 35 -10.61 11.36 4.02
N GLY A 36 -11.58 10.66 3.42
CA GLY A 36 -12.51 9.77 4.12
C GLY A 36 -12.03 8.33 4.29
N TRP A 37 -10.83 8.00 3.81
CA TRP A 37 -10.27 6.65 3.88
C TRP A 37 -9.66 6.39 5.26
N GLN A 38 -9.57 5.12 5.65
CA GLN A 38 -8.95 4.73 6.90
C GLN A 38 -7.44 4.95 6.83
N THR A 39 -6.83 5.54 7.85
CA THR A 39 -5.36 5.56 7.95
C THR A 39 -4.85 4.26 8.57
N VAL A 40 -3.89 3.61 7.91
CA VAL A 40 -3.26 2.36 8.37
C VAL A 40 -1.74 2.41 8.19
N ASP A 41 -1.03 1.60 8.98
CA ASP A 41 0.38 1.31 8.80
C ASP A 41 0.51 -0.12 8.25
N VAL A 42 1.46 -0.38 7.34
CA VAL A 42 1.73 -1.71 6.77
C VAL A 42 2.86 -2.43 7.54
N PRO A 43 2.91 -3.77 7.55
CA PRO A 43 2.04 -4.72 6.85
C PRO A 43 0.60 -4.70 7.39
N HIS A 44 -0.36 -4.64 6.47
CA HIS A 44 -1.79 -4.61 6.79
C HIS A 44 -2.53 -5.70 6.01
N ASP A 45 -3.14 -6.63 6.73
CA ASP A 45 -4.10 -7.59 6.20
C ASP A 45 -5.49 -7.09 6.58
N TRP A 46 -6.31 -6.76 5.58
CA TRP A 46 -7.66 -6.27 5.83
C TRP A 46 -8.67 -7.40 6.03
N SER A 47 -8.40 -8.58 5.48
CA SER A 47 -9.30 -9.73 5.55
C SER A 47 -9.42 -10.25 6.98
N ILE A 48 -8.33 -10.22 7.77
CA ILE A 48 -8.30 -10.70 9.15
C ILE A 48 -9.19 -9.89 10.12
N ALA A 49 -9.51 -8.64 9.77
CA ALA A 49 -10.41 -7.79 10.54
C ALA A 49 -11.90 -8.06 10.23
N GLY A 50 -12.19 -8.83 9.18
CA GLY A 50 -13.54 -9.16 8.77
C GLY A 50 -14.13 -10.38 9.51
N ASP A 51 -15.45 -10.51 9.44
CA ASP A 51 -16.15 -11.63 10.07
C ASP A 51 -15.90 -12.96 9.34
N PHE A 52 -15.80 -14.04 10.12
CA PHE A 52 -15.84 -15.39 9.58
C PHE A 52 -17.24 -15.74 9.08
N SER A 53 -17.34 -16.28 7.86
CA SER A 53 -18.61 -16.71 7.29
C SER A 53 -18.49 -18.00 6.49
N LYS A 54 -19.42 -18.94 6.70
CA LYS A 54 -19.55 -20.16 5.90
C LYS A 54 -19.80 -19.88 4.41
N ASP A 55 -20.24 -18.67 4.08
CA ASP A 55 -20.53 -18.23 2.71
C ASP A 55 -19.40 -17.33 2.18
N ALA A 56 -18.29 -17.18 2.91
CA ALA A 56 -17.16 -16.36 2.49
C ALA A 56 -16.51 -16.91 1.21
N PRO A 57 -16.11 -16.04 0.26
CA PRO A 57 -15.57 -16.47 -1.04
C PRO A 57 -14.28 -17.28 -0.94
N THR A 58 -13.50 -17.07 0.14
CA THR A 58 -12.25 -17.78 0.40
C THR A 58 -12.44 -19.26 0.74
N THR A 59 -13.65 -19.65 1.15
CA THR A 59 -14.02 -21.00 1.59
C THR A 59 -13.13 -21.52 2.74
N GLY A 60 -13.22 -22.82 3.04
CA GLY A 60 -12.41 -23.43 4.10
C GLY A 60 -10.90 -23.31 3.89
N SER A 61 -10.41 -23.31 2.66
CA SER A 61 -8.97 -23.19 2.37
C SER A 61 -8.40 -21.82 2.70
N GLY A 62 -9.21 -20.76 2.63
CA GLY A 62 -8.81 -19.41 3.05
C GLY A 62 -9.42 -19.00 4.40
N GLY A 63 -9.79 -19.97 5.23
CA GLY A 63 -10.20 -19.74 6.60
C GLY A 63 -11.57 -19.08 6.76
N TRP A 64 -12.43 -19.11 5.74
CA TRP A 64 -13.77 -18.52 5.77
C TRP A 64 -13.79 -16.99 6.02
N LEU A 65 -12.72 -16.29 5.63
CA LEU A 65 -12.58 -14.83 5.73
C LEU A 65 -13.04 -14.11 4.46
N PRO A 66 -13.41 -12.82 4.53
CA PRO A 66 -13.77 -12.06 3.33
C PRO A 66 -12.57 -11.88 2.40
N SER A 67 -12.84 -11.79 1.10
CA SER A 67 -11.88 -11.40 0.06
C SER A 67 -12.52 -10.45 -0.94
N GLY A 68 -11.72 -9.83 -1.80
CA GLY A 68 -12.20 -8.84 -2.76
C GLY A 68 -11.18 -7.75 -3.05
N VAL A 69 -11.66 -6.65 -3.60
CA VAL A 69 -10.84 -5.50 -3.98
C VAL A 69 -10.64 -4.57 -2.79
N ALA A 70 -9.42 -4.08 -2.64
CA ALA A 70 -9.09 -3.00 -1.71
C ALA A 70 -8.02 -2.09 -2.32
N TRP A 71 -8.03 -0.83 -1.90
CA TRP A 71 -7.11 0.19 -2.35
C TRP A 71 -6.25 0.71 -1.21
N TYR A 72 -4.96 0.92 -1.52
CA TYR A 72 -3.98 1.57 -0.67
C TYR A 72 -3.38 2.76 -1.42
N ARG A 73 -3.38 3.95 -0.80
CA ARG A 73 -2.80 5.18 -1.36
C ARG A 73 -1.76 5.76 -0.40
N LYS A 74 -0.63 6.19 -0.96
CA LYS A 74 0.44 6.89 -0.24
C LYS A 74 1.00 8.03 -1.08
N GLU A 75 1.03 9.22 -0.51
CA GLU A 75 1.82 10.33 -1.06
C GLU A 75 3.24 10.25 -0.54
N VAL A 76 4.22 10.22 -1.45
CA VAL A 76 5.64 10.12 -1.11
C VAL A 76 6.35 11.41 -1.50
N LYS A 77 6.91 12.10 -0.51
CA LYS A 77 7.76 13.28 -0.74
C LYS A 77 9.19 12.83 -0.99
N LEU A 78 9.71 13.14 -2.18
CA LEU A 78 11.10 12.84 -2.51
C LEU A 78 12.05 13.82 -1.79
N PRO A 79 13.21 13.34 -1.31
CA PRO A 79 14.24 14.20 -0.73
C PRO A 79 14.72 15.30 -1.70
N ALA A 80 15.19 16.41 -1.13
CA ALA A 80 15.84 17.45 -1.93
C ALA A 80 17.09 16.87 -2.64
N GLY A 81 17.25 17.19 -3.93
CA GLY A 81 18.38 16.70 -4.73
C GLY A 81 18.15 15.36 -5.43
N SER A 82 16.96 14.76 -5.34
CA SER A 82 16.61 13.54 -6.09
C SER A 82 16.48 13.75 -7.61
N LYS A 83 16.57 14.99 -8.11
CA LYS A 83 16.47 15.29 -9.55
C LYS A 83 17.61 14.59 -10.32
N GLY A 84 17.25 13.79 -11.32
CA GLY A 84 18.20 13.01 -12.12
C GLY A 84 18.66 11.70 -11.46
N GLN A 85 18.12 11.36 -10.28
CA GLN A 85 18.35 10.06 -9.65
C GLN A 85 17.28 9.05 -10.06
N ARG A 86 17.60 7.76 -9.91
CA ARG A 86 16.62 6.68 -10.04
C ARG A 86 15.89 6.51 -8.71
N VAL A 87 14.59 6.28 -8.78
CA VAL A 87 13.70 6.09 -7.64
C VAL A 87 13.01 4.74 -7.80
N TRP A 88 12.89 4.01 -6.69
CA TRP A 88 12.22 2.72 -6.63
C TRP A 88 11.25 2.71 -5.45
N VAL A 89 10.13 2.00 -5.63
CA VAL A 89 9.25 1.57 -4.54
C VAL A 89 9.34 0.05 -4.51
N GLU A 90 9.63 -0.50 -3.33
CA GLU A 90 9.85 -1.93 -3.12
C GLU A 90 8.74 -2.46 -2.21
N PHE A 91 8.16 -3.59 -2.59
CA PHE A 91 7.17 -4.31 -1.79
C PHE A 91 7.73 -5.71 -1.53
N ASP A 92 7.90 -6.07 -0.26
CA ASP A 92 8.35 -7.41 0.12
C ASP A 92 7.32 -8.48 -0.29
N GLY A 93 6.03 -8.14 -0.24
CA GLY A 93 4.95 -8.97 -0.73
C GLY A 93 3.61 -8.23 -0.74
N VAL A 94 2.79 -8.52 -1.75
CA VAL A 94 1.39 -8.10 -1.84
C VAL A 94 0.58 -9.34 -2.21
N MET A 95 -0.44 -9.66 -1.41
CA MET A 95 -1.35 -10.76 -1.68
C MET A 95 -2.47 -10.30 -2.61
N ALA A 96 -2.74 -11.09 -3.66
CA ALA A 96 -3.79 -10.86 -4.66
C ALA A 96 -4.77 -12.03 -4.67
#